data_AF-A0A7L3FXL1-F1
#
_entry.id   AF-A0A7L3FXL1-F1
#
_cell.length_a   1.000
_cell.length_b   1.000
_cell.length_c   1.000
_cell.angle_alpha   90.00
_cell.angle_beta   90.00
_cell.angle_gamma   90.00
#
_symmetry.space_group_name_H-M   'P 1'
#
loop_
_entity.id
_entity.type
_entity.pdbx_description
1 polymer ?
#
loop_
_entity_poly.entity_id
_entity_poly.type
_entity_poly.pdbx_seq_one_letter_code
_entity_poly.pdbx_strand_id
1 'polypeptide(L)'
;AGSFQDAGVIQHTYKLNFPLHVVPAGSAQCLACSSFSVSSPAVVLQALKQAEDRADAVVARLYEAHGSTVVAWLQTSLPVKEAMLCDLLERPVARGCLPLEPQGVRLAFTPFRLLSVLLVLRR
;
A
#
# COMPACT_ATOMS: atom_id res chain seq x y z
N ALA A 1 -18.49 -22.17 -10.36
CA ALA A 1 -17.33 -22.82 -9.72
C ALA A 1 -16.14 -21.86 -9.79
N GLY A 2 -15.36 -21.74 -8.72
CA GLY A 2 -14.21 -20.85 -8.59
C GLY A 2 -13.60 -20.96 -7.19
N SER A 3 -12.35 -20.53 -7.01
CA SER A 3 -11.68 -20.53 -5.69
C SER A 3 -12.15 -19.36 -4.83
N PHE A 4 -11.85 -19.38 -3.51
CA PHE A 4 -12.13 -18.23 -2.64
C PHE A 4 -11.32 -16.99 -3.03
N GLN A 5 -10.14 -17.18 -3.63
CA GLN A 5 -9.34 -16.10 -4.20
C GLN A 5 -10.08 -15.43 -5.37
N ASP A 6 -10.65 -16.22 -6.28
CA ASP A 6 -11.41 -15.70 -7.44
C ASP A 6 -12.66 -14.92 -7.00
N ALA A 7 -13.29 -15.37 -5.90
CA ALA A 7 -14.43 -14.69 -5.31
C ALA A 7 -14.06 -13.39 -4.55
N GLY A 8 -12.77 -13.09 -4.38
CA GLY A 8 -12.29 -11.89 -3.70
C GLY A 8 -12.73 -11.81 -2.23
N VAL A 9 -12.88 -12.95 -1.55
CA VAL A 9 -13.45 -13.01 -0.18
C VAL A 9 -12.71 -12.09 0.78
N ILE A 10 -11.37 -12.08 0.73
CA ILE A 10 -10.52 -11.21 1.56
C ILE A 10 -10.93 -9.73 1.42
N GLN A 11 -11.07 -9.24 0.17
CA GLN A 11 -11.42 -7.85 -0.11
C GLN A 11 -12.83 -7.50 0.37
N HIS A 12 -13.79 -8.42 0.20
CA HIS A 12 -15.15 -8.23 0.69
C HIS A 12 -15.22 -8.19 2.22
N THR A 13 -14.40 -9.00 2.90
CA THR A 13 -14.27 -8.94 4.36
C THR A 13 -13.74 -7.58 4.82
N TYR A 14 -12.76 -6.98 4.14
CA TYR A 14 -12.32 -5.62 4.43
C TYR A 14 -13.46 -4.60 4.23
N LYS A 15 -14.17 -4.65 3.09
CA LYS A 15 -15.31 -3.75 2.84
C LYS A 15 -16.43 -3.88 3.88
N LEU A 16 -16.62 -5.07 4.44
CA LEU A 16 -17.62 -5.32 5.47
C LEU A 16 -17.18 -4.79 6.85
N ASN A 17 -15.90 -4.95 7.21
CA ASN A 17 -15.40 -4.61 8.55
C ASN A 17 -14.96 -3.15 8.70
N PHE A 18 -14.75 -2.43 7.60
CA PHE A 18 -14.38 -1.02 7.62
C PHE A 18 -15.58 -0.18 7.18
N PRO A 19 -16.23 0.56 8.10
CA PRO A 19 -17.45 1.30 7.79
C PRO A 19 -17.18 2.41 6.77
N LEU A 20 -18.16 2.66 5.91
CA LEU A 20 -18.12 3.81 5.02
C LEU A 20 -18.28 5.09 5.82
N HIS A 21 -17.39 6.05 5.60
CA HIS A 21 -17.53 7.39 6.18
C HIS A 21 -18.23 8.31 5.18
N VAL A 22 -19.34 8.92 5.62
CA VAL A 22 -20.07 9.92 4.84
C VAL A 22 -19.70 11.30 5.36
N VAL A 23 -19.25 12.17 4.46
CA VAL A 23 -18.91 13.56 4.76
C VAL A 23 -19.75 14.50 3.89
N PRO A 24 -20.19 15.67 4.38
CA PRO A 24 -20.89 16.64 3.56
C PRO A 24 -20.03 17.03 2.36
N ALA A 25 -20.64 17.05 1.17
CA ALA A 25 -19.97 17.56 -0.01
C ALA A 25 -19.76 19.08 0.14
N GLY A 26 -18.54 19.55 -0.15
CA GLY A 26 -18.29 20.98 -0.33
C GLY A 26 -18.98 21.52 -1.59
N SER A 27 -18.92 22.83 -1.80
CA SER A 27 -19.50 23.50 -2.99
C SER A 27 -18.81 23.15 -4.32
N ALA A 28 -17.66 22.47 -4.27
CA ALA A 28 -16.93 22.02 -5.45
C ALA A 28 -17.29 20.59 -5.83
N GLN A 29 -17.25 20.28 -7.13
CA GLN A 29 -17.35 18.91 -7.63
C GLN A 29 -16.23 18.06 -7.02
N CYS A 30 -16.60 17.08 -6.20
CA CYS A 30 -15.65 16.12 -5.66
C CYS A 30 -15.43 15.03 -6.72
N LEU A 31 -14.30 15.08 -7.42
CA LEU A 31 -13.89 14.00 -8.31
C LEU A 31 -13.45 12.80 -7.46
N ALA A 32 -13.83 11.60 -7.88
CA ALA A 32 -13.34 10.38 -7.26
C ALA A 32 -11.81 10.33 -7.40
N CYS A 33 -11.11 10.36 -6.26
CA CYS A 33 -9.66 10.28 -6.21
C CYS A 33 -9.21 9.07 -5.39
N SER A 34 -8.13 8.42 -5.82
CA SER A 34 -7.44 7.42 -5.02
C SER A 34 -6.01 7.89 -4.76
N SER A 35 -5.61 7.89 -3.51
CA SER A 35 -4.22 8.24 -3.14
C SER A 35 -3.25 7.08 -3.31
N PHE A 36 -3.75 5.84 -3.33
CA PHE A 36 -2.94 4.63 -3.42
C PHE A 36 -3.63 3.54 -4.24
N SER A 37 -2.85 2.76 -4.98
CA SER A 37 -3.32 1.52 -5.61
C SER A 37 -2.24 0.45 -5.59
N VAL A 38 -2.68 -0.81 -5.62
CA VAL A 38 -1.80 -1.98 -5.69
C VAL A 38 -2.20 -2.81 -6.90
N SER A 39 -1.24 -3.14 -7.76
CA SER A 39 -1.54 -3.74 -9.07
C SER A 39 -1.97 -5.21 -9.04
N SER A 40 -1.83 -5.90 -7.89
CA SER A 40 -2.15 -7.31 -7.74
C SER A 40 -3.22 -7.52 -6.67
N PRO A 41 -4.30 -8.27 -6.95
CA PRO A 41 -5.33 -8.58 -5.97
C PRO A 41 -4.80 -9.50 -4.85
N ALA A 42 -3.66 -10.18 -5.06
CA ALA A 42 -3.01 -11.03 -4.06
C ALA A 42 -2.27 -10.22 -2.97
N VAL A 43 -2.06 -8.92 -3.17
CA VAL A 43 -1.33 -8.06 -2.23
C VAL A 43 -2.29 -7.05 -1.62
N VAL A 44 -2.35 -7.01 -0.30
CA VAL A 44 -3.22 -6.11 0.46
C VAL A 44 -2.38 -5.00 1.07
N LEU A 45 -2.74 -3.74 0.79
CA LEU A 45 -2.24 -2.58 1.52
C LEU A 45 -2.98 -2.49 2.86
N GLN A 46 -2.32 -2.94 3.92
CA GLN A 46 -2.93 -3.13 5.23
C GLN A 46 -2.92 -1.88 6.08
N ALA A 47 -1.83 -1.11 6.03
CA ALA A 47 -1.69 0.09 6.85
C ALA A 47 -0.97 1.19 6.10
N LEU A 48 -1.46 2.40 6.30
CA LEU A 48 -0.81 3.66 5.95
C LEU A 48 -0.78 4.52 7.20
N LYS A 49 0.40 5.01 7.58
CA LYS A 49 0.53 5.94 8.69
C LYS A 49 1.70 6.88 8.46
N GLN A 50 1.69 8.03 9.13
CA GLN A 50 2.89 8.86 9.23
C GLN A 50 3.98 8.07 9.99
N ALA A 51 5.22 8.21 9.54
CA ALA A 51 6.37 7.65 10.24
C ALA A 51 6.55 8.38 11.58
N GLU A 52 6.90 7.64 12.63
CA GLU A 52 6.94 8.15 14.01
C GLU A 52 8.03 9.20 14.19
N ASP A 53 9.25 8.90 13.71
CA ASP A 53 10.41 9.79 13.83
C ASP A 53 10.66 10.64 12.58
N ARG A 54 9.76 10.58 11.58
CA ARG A 54 9.95 11.23 10.26
C ARG A 54 8.66 11.86 9.77
N ALA A 55 8.49 13.14 10.09
CA ALA A 55 7.30 13.89 9.70
C ALA A 55 7.10 14.00 8.17
N ASP A 56 8.18 13.90 7.39
CA ASP A 56 8.17 13.92 5.91
C ASP A 56 8.07 12.52 5.28
N ALA A 57 7.68 11.49 6.05
CA ALA A 57 7.55 10.15 5.54
C ALA A 57 6.24 9.47 5.95
N VAL A 58 5.78 8.58 5.07
CA VAL A 58 4.63 7.68 5.29
C VAL A 58 5.13 6.25 5.27
N VAL A 59 4.69 5.44 6.24
CA VAL A 59 4.90 4.00 6.24
C VAL A 59 3.70 3.33 5.58
N ALA A 60 3.97 2.57 4.53
CA ALA A 60 3.00 1.69 3.88
C ALA A 60 3.34 0.23 4.20
N ARG A 61 2.40 -0.50 4.79
CA ARG A 61 2.56 -1.92 5.11
C ARG A 61 1.66 -2.76 4.22
N LEU A 62 2.27 -3.74 3.55
CA LEU A 62 1.60 -4.61 2.59
C LEU A 62 1.90 -6.07 2.90
N TYR A 63 0.94 -6.95 2.65
CA TYR A 63 1.16 -8.39 2.75
C TYR A 63 0.59 -9.14 1.55
N GLU A 64 1.21 -10.28 1.23
CA GLU A 64 0.69 -11.23 0.25
C GLU A 64 -0.33 -12.15 0.95
N ALA A 65 -1.55 -12.24 0.39
CA ALA A 65 -2.69 -12.85 1.04
C ALA A 65 -3.11 -14.19 0.44
N HIS A 66 -2.58 -14.57 -0.73
CA HIS A 66 -3.03 -15.73 -1.49
C HIS A 66 -2.11 -16.95 -1.33
N GLY A 67 -0.96 -16.82 -0.65
CA GLY A 67 0.04 -17.88 -0.52
C GLY A 67 0.89 -18.05 -1.78
N SER A 68 1.03 -16.99 -2.59
CA SER A 68 1.69 -17.01 -3.89
C SER A 68 3.01 -16.22 -3.90
N THR A 69 3.87 -16.49 -4.90
CA THR A 69 5.01 -15.61 -5.20
C THR A 69 4.58 -14.63 -6.28
N VAL A 70 4.64 -13.34 -6.00
CA VAL A 70 4.08 -12.31 -6.89
C VAL A 70 4.90 -11.02 -6.86
N VAL A 71 4.96 -10.34 -7.99
CA VAL A 71 5.44 -8.96 -8.09
C VAL A 71 4.23 -8.04 -8.20
N ALA A 72 4.18 -7.00 -7.37
CA ALA A 72 3.13 -6.00 -7.39
C ALA A 72 3.73 -4.59 -7.43
N TRP A 73 2.98 -3.65 -7.99
CA TRP A 73 3.30 -2.24 -8.00
C TRP A 73 2.48 -1.52 -6.94
N LEU A 74 3.16 -0.77 -6.06
CA LEU A 74 2.53 0.22 -5.20
C LEU A 74 2.59 1.58 -5.91
N GLN A 75 1.42 2.11 -6.22
CA GLN A 75 1.23 3.41 -6.84
C GLN A 75 0.68 4.39 -5.83
N THR A 76 1.06 5.65 -5.95
CA THR A 76 0.52 6.73 -5.13
C THR A 76 0.53 8.06 -5.86
N SER A 77 -0.44 8.92 -5.56
CA SER A 77 -0.45 10.32 -6.01
C SER A 77 0.36 11.24 -5.09
N LEU A 78 0.86 10.74 -3.96
CA LEU A 78 1.72 11.50 -3.07
C LEU A 78 3.06 11.82 -3.75
N PRO A 79 3.67 12.98 -3.47
CA PRO A 79 4.91 13.40 -4.12
C PRO A 79 6.13 12.68 -3.51
N VAL A 80 6.23 11.36 -3.70
CA VAL A 80 7.34 10.55 -3.16
C VAL A 80 8.65 10.90 -3.87
N LYS A 81 9.71 11.16 -3.09
CA LYS A 81 11.08 11.33 -3.60
C LYS A 81 11.96 10.10 -3.38
N GLU A 82 11.69 9.32 -2.35
CA GLU A 82 12.46 8.12 -2.02
C GLU A 82 11.54 7.04 -1.45
N ALA A 83 11.83 5.78 -1.78
CA ALA A 83 11.17 4.61 -1.20
C ALA A 83 12.22 3.63 -0.68
N MET A 84 12.00 3.07 0.51
CA MET A 84 12.90 2.09 1.09
C MET A 84 12.15 1.07 1.94
N LEU A 85 12.61 -0.17 1.95
CA LEU A 85 12.15 -1.17 2.89
C LEU A 85 12.56 -0.79 4.31
N CYS A 86 11.65 -0.99 5.25
CA CYS A 86 11.91 -0.83 6.67
C CYS A 86 11.39 -2.05 7.46
N ASP A 87 11.90 -2.22 8.68
CA ASP A 87 11.36 -3.20 9.60
C ASP A 87 10.07 -2.70 10.29
N LEU A 88 9.54 -3.48 11.23
CA LEU A 88 8.30 -3.13 11.95
C LEU A 88 8.45 -1.92 12.87
N LEU A 89 9.69 -1.56 13.23
CA LEU A 89 10.05 -0.36 14.01
C LEU A 89 10.47 0.79 13.09
N GLU A 90 10.12 0.72 11.79
CA GLU A 90 10.36 1.77 10.79
C GLU A 90 11.83 2.03 10.48
N ARG A 91 12.73 1.16 10.94
CA ARG A 91 14.17 1.30 10.70
C ARG A 91 14.49 0.84 9.28
N PRO A 92 15.16 1.66 8.46
CA PRO A 92 15.52 1.27 7.09
C PRO A 92 16.38 0.00 7.05
N VAL A 93 16.05 -0.90 6.13
CA VAL A 93 16.84 -2.12 5.91
C VAL A 93 18.08 -1.77 5.08
N ALA A 94 19.24 -2.31 5.46
CA ALA A 94 20.46 -2.16 4.68
C ALA A 94 20.27 -2.67 3.25
N ARG A 95 20.61 -1.85 2.24
CA ARG A 95 20.36 -2.12 0.81
C ARG A 95 18.86 -2.31 0.47
N GLY A 96 17.97 -1.74 1.27
CA GLY A 96 16.52 -1.78 1.09
C GLY A 96 15.96 -0.67 0.20
N CYS A 97 16.79 0.15 -0.44
CA CYS A 97 16.32 1.21 -1.34
C CYS A 97 15.54 0.62 -2.52
N LEU A 98 14.36 1.17 -2.80
CA LEU A 98 13.49 0.74 -3.88
C LEU A 98 13.49 1.83 -4.96
N PRO A 99 13.80 1.50 -6.22
CA PRO A 99 13.70 2.45 -7.33
C PRO A 99 12.28 3.00 -7.45
N LEU A 100 12.18 4.31 -7.72
CA LEU A 100 10.93 4.94 -8.14
C LEU A 100 10.86 4.87 -9.66
N GLU A 101 9.90 4.11 -10.17
CA GLU A 101 9.68 3.96 -11.61
C GLU A 101 8.39 4.69 -12.02
N PRO A 102 8.17 4.96 -13.33
CA PRO A 102 6.96 5.61 -13.80
C PRO A 102 5.67 4.87 -13.39
N GLN A 103 5.72 3.55 -13.21
CA GLN A 103 4.58 2.74 -12.77
C GLN A 103 4.40 2.69 -11.26
N GLY A 104 5.33 3.24 -10.46
CA GLY A 104 5.30 3.23 -8.99
C GLY A 104 6.51 2.52 -8.37
N VAL A 105 6.32 1.97 -7.16
CA VAL A 105 7.32 1.20 -6.43
C VAL A 105 7.11 -0.29 -6.68
N ARG A 106 8.10 -0.97 -7.25
CA ARG A 106 8.05 -2.42 -7.53
C ARG A 106 8.36 -3.23 -6.27
N LEU A 107 7.46 -4.11 -5.88
CA LEU A 107 7.56 -4.96 -4.68
C LEU A 107 7.47 -6.44 -5.04
N ALA A 108 8.37 -7.26 -4.50
CA ALA A 108 8.38 -8.71 -4.70
C ALA A 108 8.04 -9.45 -3.41
N PHE A 109 7.01 -10.29 -3.48
CA PHE A 109 6.49 -11.07 -2.36
C PHE A 109 6.73 -12.56 -2.59
N THR A 110 7.08 -13.25 -1.51
CA THR A 110 6.94 -14.71 -1.38
C THR A 110 5.62 -15.00 -0.65
N PRO A 111 5.16 -16.26 -0.59
CA PRO A 111 3.90 -16.61 0.08
C PRO A 111 3.81 -16.03 1.50
N PHE A 112 2.71 -15.33 1.78
CA PHE A 112 2.40 -14.71 3.09
C PHE A 112 3.41 -13.69 3.60
N ARG A 113 4.25 -13.14 2.71
CA ARG A 113 5.26 -12.16 3.10
C ARG A 113 4.62 -10.84 3.46
N LEU A 114 5.09 -10.26 4.57
CA LEU A 114 4.82 -8.88 4.99
C LEU A 114 5.99 -7.98 4.60
N LEU A 115 5.71 -6.83 3.99
CA LEU A 115 6.68 -5.78 3.71
C LEU A 115 6.21 -4.46 4.31
N SER A 116 7.15 -3.69 4.88
CA SER A 116 6.92 -2.28 5.23
C SER A 116 7.82 -1.42 4.35
N VAL A 117 7.24 -0.37 3.78
CA VAL A 117 7.91 0.58 2.88
C VAL A 117 7.79 1.96 3.50
N LEU A 118 8.93 2.60 3.73
CA LEU A 118 9.01 4.02 4.05
C LEU A 118 9.01 4.82 2.74
N LEU A 119 7.99 5.66 2.56
CA LEU A 119 7.82 6.59 1.45
C LEU A 119 8.17 8.00 1.93
N VAL A 120 9.32 8.52 1.53
CA VAL A 120 9.75 9.88 1.88
C VAL A 120 9.17 10.86 0.86
N LEU A 121 8.51 11.90 1.33
CA LEU A 121 7.79 12.87 0.51
C LEU A 121 8.68 14.09 0.17
N ARG A 122 8.39 14.73 -0.96
CA ARG A 122 8.86 16.09 -1.26
C ARG A 122 8.11 17.07 -0.34
N ARG A 123 8.85 18.02 0.21
CA ARG A 123 8.26 19.16 0.92
C ARG A 123 7.67 20.15 -0.06
#